data_AF-A0A932MD89-F1
#
_entry.id   AF-A0A932MD89-F1
#
_cell.length_a   1.000
_cell.length_b   1.000
_cell.length_c   1.000
_cell.angle_alpha   90.00
_cell.angle_beta   90.00
_cell.angle_gamma   90.00
#
_symmetry.space_group_name_H-M   'P 1'
#
loop_
_entity.id
_entity.type
_entity.pdbx_description
1 polymer ?
#
loop_
_entity_poly.entity_id
_entity_poly.type
_entity_poly.pdbx_seq_one_letter_code
_entity_poly.pdbx_strand_id
1 'polypeptide(L)'
;QPSELTPGLPTVAASGVPGYEVISILAMFAPAGTPVRVIERINHEIARYLNMPDVKEKFLKSGVEVVASSPQQLAAIVKSEMAKWGTVLKGAAGQD
;
A
#
# COMPACT_ATOMS: atom_id res chain seq x y z
N GLN A 1 -7.17 -7.39 6.53
CA GLN A 1 -8.45 -7.77 5.84
C GLN A 1 -8.19 -8.94 4.90
N PRO A 2 -9.16 -9.82 4.58
CA PRO A 2 -9.00 -10.82 3.51
C PRO A 2 -8.71 -10.17 2.16
N SER A 3 -7.89 -10.83 1.34
CA SER A 3 -7.44 -10.34 0.03
C SER A 3 -8.36 -10.82 -1.08
N GLU A 4 -8.54 -10.01 -2.12
CA GLU A 4 -9.24 -10.41 -3.35
C GLU A 4 -8.45 -11.47 -4.13
N LEU A 5 -7.14 -11.56 -3.92
CA LEU A 5 -6.27 -12.58 -4.51
C LEU A 5 -6.51 -13.97 -3.93
N THR A 6 -7.01 -14.06 -2.71
CA THR A 6 -7.27 -15.32 -2.00
C THR A 6 -8.63 -15.33 -1.31
N PRO A 7 -9.75 -15.29 -2.09
CA PRO A 7 -11.09 -15.27 -1.52
C PRO A 7 -11.31 -16.47 -0.60
N GLY A 8 -11.79 -16.20 0.62
CA GLY A 8 -12.07 -17.22 1.63
C GLY A 8 -10.85 -17.70 2.45
N LEU A 9 -9.63 -17.24 2.15
CA LEU A 9 -8.47 -17.55 2.97
C LEU A 9 -8.43 -16.62 4.20
N PRO A 10 -8.34 -17.15 5.44
CA PRO A 10 -8.23 -16.31 6.62
C PRO A 10 -6.87 -15.60 6.66
N THR A 11 -6.87 -14.36 7.14
CA THR A 11 -5.63 -13.64 7.46
C THR A 11 -4.89 -14.29 8.63
N VAL A 12 -3.58 -14.07 8.74
CA VAL A 12 -2.78 -14.51 9.90
C VAL A 12 -3.36 -14.00 11.23
N ALA A 13 -3.86 -12.75 11.25
CA ALA A 13 -4.52 -12.19 12.43
C ALA A 13 -5.75 -13.00 12.90
N ALA A 14 -6.53 -13.50 11.94
CA ALA A 14 -7.70 -14.34 12.21
C ALA A 14 -7.33 -15.80 12.54
N SER A 15 -6.11 -16.22 12.20
CA SER A 15 -5.59 -17.57 12.42
C SER A 15 -4.79 -17.72 13.72
N GLY A 16 -5.00 -16.83 14.69
CA GLY A 16 -4.42 -16.96 16.04
C GLY A 16 -3.27 -16.01 16.37
N VAL A 17 -2.98 -15.00 15.53
CA VAL A 17 -1.95 -13.98 15.83
C VAL A 17 -2.54 -12.56 15.77
N PRO A 18 -3.35 -12.15 16.77
CA PRO A 18 -4.04 -10.86 16.75
C PRO A 18 -3.10 -9.67 16.48
N GLY A 19 -3.53 -8.75 15.61
CA GLY A 19 -2.75 -7.57 15.23
C GLY A 19 -1.64 -7.83 14.19
N TYR A 20 -1.42 -9.08 13.76
CA TYR A 20 -0.46 -9.37 12.71
C TYR A 20 -0.97 -8.89 11.34
N GLU A 21 -0.21 -8.00 10.73
CA GLU A 21 -0.43 -7.57 9.35
C GLU A 21 0.92 -7.20 8.73
N VAL A 22 1.19 -7.71 7.54
CA VAL A 22 2.32 -7.30 6.71
C VAL A 22 1.81 -7.23 5.28
N ILE A 23 1.92 -6.05 4.68
CA ILE A 23 1.53 -5.81 3.28
C ILE A 23 2.72 -5.18 2.58
N SER A 24 2.96 -5.59 1.34
CA SER A 24 3.94 -4.92 0.48
C SER A 24 3.21 -3.89 -0.37
N ILE A 25 3.60 -2.63 -0.26
CA ILE A 25 2.99 -1.53 -1.02
C ILE A 25 3.87 -1.16 -2.21
N LEU A 26 3.24 -0.91 -3.36
CA LEU A 26 3.89 -0.27 -4.50
C LEU A 26 3.44 1.19 -4.54
N ALA A 27 4.41 2.10 -4.61
CA ALA A 27 4.17 3.53 -4.50
C ALA A 27 4.99 4.30 -5.54
N MET A 28 4.45 5.42 -6.03
CA MET A 28 5.14 6.35 -6.92
C MET A 28 5.45 7.64 -6.19
N PHE A 29 6.66 8.15 -6.40
CA PHE A 29 7.16 9.37 -5.77
C PHE A 29 7.67 10.35 -6.84
N ALA A 30 7.64 11.64 -6.50
CA ALA A 30 8.19 12.71 -7.32
C ALA A 30 9.32 13.43 -6.55
N PRO A 31 10.24 14.14 -7.22
CA PRO A 31 11.28 14.93 -6.56
C PRO A 31 10.70 15.94 -5.55
N ALA A 32 11.47 16.21 -4.49
CA ALA A 32 11.11 17.25 -3.52
C ALA A 32 10.96 18.62 -4.20
N GLY A 33 9.93 19.36 -3.81
CA GLY A 33 9.61 20.66 -4.41
C GLY A 33 8.81 20.59 -5.72
N THR A 34 8.41 19.41 -6.18
CA THR A 34 7.48 19.29 -7.33
C THR A 34 6.20 20.09 -7.04
N PRO A 35 5.76 20.99 -7.95
CA PRO A 35 4.56 21.79 -7.72
C PRO A 35 3.31 20.93 -7.52
N VAL A 36 2.46 21.32 -6.55
CA VAL A 36 1.23 20.59 -6.18
C VAL A 36 0.35 20.29 -7.41
N ARG A 37 0.13 21.27 -8.29
CA ARG A 37 -0.66 21.09 -9.52
C ARG A 37 -0.14 19.98 -10.45
N VAL A 38 1.18 19.75 -10.47
CA VAL A 38 1.80 18.70 -11.28
C VAL A 38 1.56 17.34 -10.65
N ILE A 39 1.69 17.25 -9.32
CA ILE A 39 1.39 16.03 -8.55
C ILE A 39 -0.08 15.65 -8.74
N GLU A 40 -1.00 16.61 -8.61
CA GLU A 40 -2.43 16.39 -8.78
C GLU A 40 -2.75 15.89 -10.19
N ARG A 41 -2.17 16.51 -11.23
CA ARG A 41 -2.41 16.08 -12.61
C ARG A 41 -1.89 14.67 -12.87
N ILE A 42 -0.69 14.35 -12.41
CA ILE A 42 -0.08 13.03 -12.59
C ILE A 42 -0.90 11.97 -11.83
N ASN A 43 -1.25 12.24 -10.57
CA ASN A 43 -2.07 11.34 -9.77
C ASN A 43 -3.44 11.09 -10.42
N HIS A 44 -4.09 12.13 -10.94
CA HIS A 44 -5.37 12.00 -11.63
C HIS A 44 -5.28 11.01 -12.81
N GLU A 45 -4.28 11.15 -13.69
CA GLU A 45 -4.14 10.27 -14.85
C GLU A 45 -3.80 8.82 -14.45
N ILE A 46 -2.92 8.66 -13.46
CA ILE A 46 -2.58 7.34 -12.90
C ILE A 46 -3.81 6.67 -12.32
N ALA A 47 -4.55 7.37 -11.45
CA ALA A 47 -5.73 6.83 -10.80
C ALA A 47 -6.81 6.48 -11.83
N ARG A 48 -6.98 7.31 -12.86
CA ARG A 48 -7.91 7.02 -13.97
C ARG A 48 -7.52 5.73 -14.70
N TYR A 49 -6.25 5.57 -15.06
CA TYR A 49 -5.78 4.37 -15.78
C TYR A 49 -5.85 3.12 -14.92
N LEU A 50 -5.40 3.19 -13.67
CA LEU A 50 -5.45 2.09 -12.71
C LEU A 50 -6.88 1.64 -12.41
N ASN A 51 -7.88 2.53 -12.54
CA ASN A 51 -9.28 2.18 -12.34
C ASN A 51 -9.97 1.57 -13.58
N MET A 52 -9.29 1.47 -14.72
CA MET A 52 -9.83 0.77 -15.87
C MET A 52 -9.97 -0.73 -15.57
N PRO A 53 -11.10 -1.38 -15.91
CA PRO A 53 -11.36 -2.77 -15.54
C PRO A 53 -10.29 -3.77 -16.02
N ASP A 54 -9.85 -3.63 -17.27
CA ASP A 54 -8.80 -4.45 -17.89
C ASP A 54 -7.45 -4.28 -17.20
N VAL A 55 -7.12 -3.06 -16.78
CA VAL A 55 -5.92 -2.75 -16.02
C VAL A 55 -6.00 -3.39 -14.63
N LYS A 56 -7.11 -3.19 -13.90
CA LYS A 56 -7.33 -3.84 -12.58
C LYS A 56 -7.19 -5.35 -12.67
N GLU A 57 -7.85 -5.97 -13.65
CA GLU A 57 -7.80 -7.42 -13.87
C GLU A 57 -6.36 -7.90 -14.14
N LYS A 58 -5.60 -7.15 -14.96
CA LYS A 58 -4.20 -7.48 -15.25
C LYS A 58 -3.34 -7.43 -14.00
N PHE A 59 -3.47 -6.39 -13.17
CA PHE A 59 -2.71 -6.30 -11.91
C PHE A 59 -3.12 -7.40 -10.94
N LEU A 60 -4.42 -7.70 -10.81
CA LEU A 60 -4.92 -8.76 -9.93
C LEU A 60 -4.37 -10.13 -10.36
N LYS A 61 -4.36 -10.43 -11.67
CA LYS A 61 -3.74 -11.66 -12.22
C LYS A 61 -2.23 -11.75 -11.95
N SER A 62 -1.57 -10.61 -11.77
CA SER A 62 -0.16 -10.52 -11.39
C SER A 62 0.06 -10.51 -9.87
N GLY A 63 -0.98 -10.69 -9.05
CA GLY A 63 -0.86 -10.73 -7.60
C GLY A 63 -0.84 -9.35 -6.94
N VAL A 64 -1.35 -8.31 -7.62
CA VAL A 64 -1.36 -6.93 -7.11
C VAL A 64 -2.78 -6.39 -7.06
N GLU A 65 -3.20 -5.93 -5.89
CA GLU A 65 -4.47 -5.23 -5.71
C GLU A 65 -4.29 -3.73 -5.97
N VAL A 66 -5.16 -3.18 -6.82
CA VAL A 66 -5.11 -1.77 -7.18
C VAL A 66 -5.91 -0.93 -6.17
N VAL A 67 -5.21 -0.04 -5.46
CA VAL A 67 -5.85 0.91 -4.53
C VAL A 67 -6.13 2.27 -5.20
N ALA A 68 -5.26 2.72 -6.09
CA ALA A 68 -5.34 4.04 -6.76
C ALA A 68 -5.56 5.21 -5.77
N SER A 69 -4.69 5.33 -4.77
CA SER A 69 -4.80 6.33 -3.70
C SER A 69 -4.53 7.77 -4.16
N SER A 70 -5.05 8.73 -3.38
CA SER A 70 -4.65 10.14 -3.46
C SER A 70 -3.23 10.35 -2.90
N PRO A 71 -2.55 11.46 -3.25
CA PRO A 71 -1.23 11.78 -2.70
C PRO A 71 -1.22 11.86 -1.17
N GLN A 72 -2.30 12.40 -0.57
CA GLN A 72 -2.43 12.54 0.88
C GLN A 72 -2.62 11.18 1.56
N GLN A 73 -3.41 10.28 0.97
CA GLN A 73 -3.56 8.91 1.46
C GLN A 73 -2.23 8.15 1.39
N LEU A 74 -1.49 8.29 0.29
CA LEU A 74 -0.16 7.68 0.17
C LEU A 74 0.81 8.21 1.24
N ALA A 75 0.81 9.52 1.49
CA ALA A 75 1.63 10.12 2.54
C ALA A 75 1.29 9.56 3.94
N ALA A 76 0.00 9.37 4.23
CA ALA A 76 -0.46 8.76 5.47
C ALA A 76 0.01 7.30 5.60
N ILE A 77 -0.11 6.50 4.53
CA ILE A 77 0.35 5.11 4.48
C ILE A 77 1.85 5.02 4.71
N VAL A 78 2.66 5.85 4.04
CA VAL A 78 4.11 5.86 4.22
C VAL A 78 4.47 6.21 5.67
N LYS A 79 3.79 7.19 6.27
CA LYS A 79 4.02 7.56 7.68
C LYS A 79 3.69 6.41 8.63
N SER A 80 2.58 5.70 8.43
CA SER A 80 2.22 4.56 9.28
C SER A 80 3.17 3.38 9.10
N GLU A 81 3.58 3.08 7.86
CA GLU A 81 4.53 2.01 7.58
C GLU A 81 5.90 2.32 8.19
N MET A 82 6.41 3.54 8.04
CA MET A 82 7.66 3.95 8.69
C MET A 82 7.61 3.80 10.22
N ALA A 83 6.49 4.18 10.85
CA ALA A 83 6.33 4.04 12.29
C ALA A 83 6.30 2.57 12.72
N LYS A 84 5.53 1.73 12.00
CA LYS A 84 5.41 0.29 12.23
C LYS A 84 6.76 -0.41 12.09
N TRP A 85 7.46 -0.21 10.98
CA TRP A 85 8.76 -0.84 10.74
C TRP A 85 9.83 -0.31 11.69
N GLY A 86 9.76 0.97 12.09
CA GLY A 86 10.62 1.50 13.14
C GLY A 86 10.46 0.76 14.47
N THR A 87 9.23 0.44 14.87
CA THR A 87 8.96 -0.37 16.08
C THR A 87 9.43 -1.81 15.91
N VAL A 88 9.15 -2.44 14.77
CA VAL A 88 9.58 -3.82 14.48
C VAL A 88 11.10 -3.94 14.52
N LEU A 89 11.83 -3.05 13.86
CA LEU A 89 13.29 -3.06 13.84
C LEU A 89 13.88 -2.84 15.24
N LYS A 90 13.31 -1.93 16.04
CA LYS A 90 13.75 -1.75 17.44
C LYS A 90 13.49 -2.98 18.30
N GLY A 91 12.36 -3.66 18.11
CA GLY A 91 12.06 -4.91 18.81
C GLY A 91 12.95 -6.07 18.35
N ALA A 92 13.32 -6.10 17.07
CA ALA A 92 14.16 -7.16 16.48
C ALA A 92 15.66 -6.96 16.74
N ALA A 93 16.12 -5.72 16.96
CA ALA A 93 17.52 -5.39 17.21
C ALA A 93 18.03 -5.85 18.58
N GLY A 94 17.17 -6.39 19.45
CA GLY A 94 17.53 -6.77 20.81
C GLY A 94 17.75 -5.55 21.71
N GLN A 95 17.02 -5.48 22.82
CA GLN A 95 17.60 -4.91 24.02
C GLN A 95 18.48 -6.01 24.60
N ASP A 96 19.74 -6.05 24.18
CA ASP A 96 20.84 -6.57 25.01
C ASP A 96 21.56 -5.37 25.64
#